data_AF-A0A358SW07-F1
#
_entry.id   AF-A0A358SW07-F1
#
_cell.length_a   1.000
_cell.length_b   1.000
_cell.length_c   1.000
_cell.angle_alpha   90.00
_cell.angle_beta   90.00
_cell.angle_gamma   90.00
#
_symmetry.space_group_name_H-M   'P 1'
#
loop_
_entity.id
_entity.type
_entity.pdbx_description
1 polymer ?
#
loop_
_entity_poly.entity_id
_entity_poly.type
_entity_poly.pdbx_seq_one_letter_code
_entity_poly.pdbx_strand_id
1 'polypeptide(L)'
;MADTRECQQCGAVFTPRREHARFCSARCRVTWSRENKFDPTVQMSALEWSITAMRDVTDRLPRVRGWDQPRAFAVIGEAVWWVTIVDATLVRHHPEEYDRVLADQTPAQRRLIEGTLGGLRFVRNRMGHEVDHVDFINPSARRTAGRGVMAWTWKPVPRPALGSLSPRGRSWEMTRYRAYEAQLADHTIGETFGRATTFLRLTAAKAAAATSAAEVSVHAVR
;
A
#
# COMPACT_ATOMS: atom_id res chain seq x y z
N MET A 1 27.05 -2.56 -8.67
CA MET A 1 26.80 -1.14 -9.02
C MET A 1 25.76 -0.59 -8.08
N ALA A 2 26.02 0.54 -7.42
CA ALA A 2 25.04 1.20 -6.55
C ALA A 2 23.85 1.69 -7.40
N ASP A 3 22.62 1.40 -6.98
CA ASP A 3 21.39 1.89 -7.63
C ASP A 3 21.34 3.41 -7.46
N THR A 4 21.77 4.15 -8.47
CA THR A 4 21.68 5.59 -8.47
C THR A 4 20.52 6.04 -9.35
N ARG A 5 19.79 7.07 -8.91
CA ARG A 5 18.68 7.69 -9.63
C ARG A 5 19.01 9.13 -9.92
N GLU A 6 18.48 9.64 -11.01
CA GLU A 6 18.47 11.08 -11.25
C GLU A 6 17.35 11.72 -10.43
N CYS A 7 17.71 12.74 -9.66
CA CYS A 7 16.77 13.57 -8.95
C CYS A 7 15.89 14.29 -9.97
N GLN A 8 14.58 14.12 -9.88
CA GLN A 8 13.67 14.74 -10.84
C GLN A 8 13.57 16.27 -10.73
N GLN A 9 14.18 16.86 -9.70
CA GLN A 9 14.28 18.31 -9.57
C GLN A 9 15.58 18.88 -10.15
N CYS A 10 16.72 18.29 -9.79
CA CYS A 10 18.02 18.89 -10.07
C CYS A 10 18.92 18.03 -10.96
N GLY A 11 18.44 16.88 -11.44
CA GLY A 11 19.20 15.93 -12.25
C GLY A 11 20.29 15.17 -11.49
N ALA A 12 20.59 15.51 -10.24
CA ALA A 12 21.67 14.89 -9.49
C ALA A 12 21.46 13.39 -9.29
N VAL A 13 22.52 12.63 -9.57
CA VAL A 13 22.58 11.18 -9.38
C VAL A 13 22.71 10.88 -7.88
N PHE A 14 21.77 10.13 -7.29
CA PHE A 14 21.73 9.84 -5.85
C PHE A 14 21.32 8.40 -5.55
N THR A 15 21.73 7.88 -4.39
CA THR A 15 21.31 6.56 -3.90
C THR A 15 19.98 6.68 -3.14
N PRO A 16 18.89 6.05 -3.60
CA PRO A 16 17.57 6.16 -3.00
C PRO A 16 17.49 5.44 -1.64
N ARG A 17 16.97 6.13 -0.61
CA ARG A 17 16.76 5.54 0.73
C ARG A 17 15.46 4.74 0.86
N ARG A 18 14.55 4.88 -0.10
CA ARG A 18 13.24 4.20 -0.14
C ARG A 18 12.82 3.90 -1.57
N GLU A 19 11.95 2.91 -1.73
CA GLU A 19 11.50 2.41 -3.03
C GLU A 19 11.04 3.53 -3.98
N HIS A 20 10.25 4.46 -3.45
CA HIS A 20 9.68 5.60 -4.20
C HIS A 20 10.49 6.89 -4.11
N ALA A 21 11.76 6.84 -3.69
CA ALA A 21 12.58 8.04 -3.64
C ALA A 21 12.82 8.61 -5.05
N ARG A 22 12.23 9.77 -5.33
CA ARG A 22 12.38 10.51 -6.60
C ARG A 22 13.37 11.69 -6.48
N PHE A 23 13.78 12.02 -5.27
CA PHE A 23 14.56 13.22 -4.95
C PHE A 23 15.77 12.88 -4.09
N CYS A 24 16.90 13.52 -4.39
CA CYS A 24 18.14 13.36 -3.64
C CYS A 24 18.07 13.95 -2.22
N SER A 25 17.14 14.88 -1.98
CA SER A 25 16.97 15.57 -0.70
C SER A 25 15.52 16.00 -0.47
N ALA A 26 15.19 16.27 0.80
CA ALA A 26 13.91 16.88 1.17
C ALA A 26 13.72 18.24 0.48
N ARG A 27 14.80 19.02 0.30
CA ARG A 27 14.78 20.32 -0.40
C ARG A 27 14.34 20.18 -1.85
N CYS A 28 14.95 19.25 -2.60
CA CYS A 28 14.57 19.00 -4.00
C CYS A 28 13.12 18.55 -4.14
N ARG A 29 12.62 17.73 -3.21
CA ARG A 29 11.20 17.34 -3.15
C ARG A 29 10.29 18.56 -2.98
N VAL A 30 10.61 19.45 -2.04
CA VAL A 30 9.79 20.64 -1.76
C VAL A 30 9.79 21.60 -2.96
N THR A 31 10.94 21.85 -3.58
CA THR A 31 11.02 22.71 -4.77
C THR A 31 10.20 22.12 -5.93
N TRP A 32 10.37 20.83 -6.22
CA TRP A 32 9.59 20.15 -7.26
C TRP A 32 8.10 20.24 -7.02
N SER A 33 7.66 20.06 -5.77
CA SER A 33 6.25 20.16 -5.37
C SER A 33 5.68 21.57 -5.53
N ARG A 34 6.52 22.62 -5.44
CA ARG A 34 6.09 24.02 -5.66
C ARG A 34 5.94 24.33 -7.14
N GLU A 35 6.80 23.76 -7.98
CA GLU A 35 6.82 23.97 -9.43
C GLU A 35 5.78 23.09 -10.16
N ASN A 36 5.55 21.87 -9.68
CA ASN A 36 4.61 20.91 -10.26
C ASN A 36 3.31 20.85 -9.45
N LYS A 37 2.73 22.02 -9.12
CA LYS A 37 1.43 22.09 -8.45
C LYS A 37 0.37 21.44 -9.33
N PHE A 38 0.14 20.15 -9.12
CA PHE A 38 -1.15 19.55 -9.42
C PHE A 38 -2.18 20.25 -8.55
N ASP A 39 -3.37 20.48 -9.12
CA ASP A 39 -4.49 21.04 -8.36
C ASP A 39 -4.71 20.20 -7.09
N PRO A 40 -4.51 20.77 -5.89
CA PRO A 40 -4.70 20.05 -4.63
C PRO A 40 -6.12 19.52 -4.48
N THR A 41 -7.11 20.19 -5.05
CA THR A 41 -8.53 19.81 -4.96
C THR A 41 -8.85 18.58 -5.81
N VAL A 42 -8.28 18.47 -7.01
CA VAL A 42 -8.41 17.29 -7.90
C VAL A 42 -7.70 16.07 -7.30
N GLN A 43 -6.54 16.26 -6.66
CA GLN A 43 -5.84 15.17 -5.99
C GLN A 43 -6.56 14.70 -4.72
N MET A 44 -7.07 15.63 -3.93
CA MET A 44 -7.82 15.32 -2.72
C MET A 44 -9.12 14.58 -3.05
N SER A 45 -9.87 15.03 -4.06
CA SER A 45 -11.07 14.32 -4.53
C SER A 45 -10.76 12.91 -5.08
N ALA A 46 -9.65 12.74 -5.81
CA ALA A 46 -9.21 11.41 -6.26
C ALA A 46 -8.80 10.49 -5.09
N LEU A 47 -8.14 11.04 -4.07
CA LEU A 47 -7.79 10.32 -2.85
C LEU A 47 -9.05 9.96 -2.05
N GLU A 48 -9.97 10.89 -1.83
CA GLU A 48 -11.25 10.68 -1.14
C GLU A 48 -12.08 9.58 -1.80
N TRP A 49 -12.17 9.61 -3.13
CA TRP A 49 -12.84 8.56 -3.89
C TRP A 49 -12.14 7.20 -3.72
N SER A 50 -10.81 7.17 -3.80
CA SER A 50 -10.04 5.93 -3.59
C SER A 50 -10.18 5.37 -2.17
N ILE A 51 -10.22 6.23 -1.15
CA ILE A 51 -10.46 5.85 0.25
C ILE A 51 -11.87 5.31 0.43
N THR A 52 -12.87 5.94 -0.21
CA THR A 52 -14.26 5.50 -0.17
C THR A 52 -14.37 4.10 -0.78
N ALA A 53 -13.77 3.88 -1.96
CA ALA A 53 -13.78 2.58 -2.60
C ALA A 53 -13.03 1.51 -1.78
N MET A 54 -11.86 1.84 -1.20
CA MET A 54 -11.15 0.98 -0.26
C MET A 54 -12.00 0.64 0.96
N ARG A 55 -12.70 1.62 1.53
CA ARG A 55 -13.60 1.42 2.67
C ARG A 55 -14.75 0.49 2.30
N ASP A 56 -15.41 0.74 1.19
CA ASP A 56 -16.56 -0.05 0.76
C ASP A 56 -16.19 -1.52 0.54
N VAL A 57 -15.06 -1.80 -0.13
CA VAL A 57 -14.62 -3.19 -0.35
C VAL A 57 -14.18 -3.86 0.96
N THR A 58 -13.48 -3.15 1.83
CA THR A 58 -12.97 -3.72 3.09
C THR A 58 -14.09 -3.93 4.12
N ASP A 59 -15.09 -3.05 4.15
CA ASP A 59 -16.30 -3.20 4.97
C ASP A 59 -17.23 -4.33 4.44
N ARG A 60 -17.09 -4.73 3.15
CA ARG A 60 -17.77 -5.90 2.57
C ARG A 60 -17.13 -7.23 2.97
N LEU A 61 -15.82 -7.31 3.20
CA LEU A 61 -15.09 -8.56 3.48
C LEU A 61 -15.72 -9.41 4.61
N PRO A 62 -16.13 -8.86 5.78
CA PRO A 62 -16.75 -9.66 6.84
C PRO A 62 -18.12 -10.24 6.46
N ARG A 63 -18.79 -9.65 5.47
CA ARG A 63 -20.13 -10.05 5.02
C ARG A 63 -20.07 -11.19 4.00
N VAL A 64 -18.91 -11.41 3.37
CA VAL A 64 -18.76 -12.49 2.37
C VAL A 64 -18.69 -13.85 3.07
N ARG A 65 -19.54 -14.75 2.61
CA ARG A 65 -19.59 -16.13 3.09
C ARG A 65 -18.53 -16.96 2.39
N GLY A 66 -17.81 -17.81 3.13
CA GLY A 66 -16.73 -18.63 2.56
C GLY A 66 -17.20 -19.73 1.60
N TRP A 67 -18.49 -20.06 1.55
CA TRP A 67 -18.98 -21.06 0.58
C TRP A 67 -19.07 -20.51 -0.85
N ASP A 68 -19.23 -19.20 -1.02
CA ASP A 68 -19.20 -18.53 -2.33
C ASP A 68 -17.74 -18.15 -2.67
N GLN A 69 -16.95 -19.18 -2.98
CA GLN A 69 -15.51 -19.02 -3.19
C GLN A 69 -15.16 -18.06 -4.34
N PRO A 70 -15.81 -18.11 -5.52
CA PRO A 70 -15.50 -17.17 -6.61
C PRO A 70 -15.69 -15.72 -6.18
N ARG A 71 -16.80 -15.42 -5.49
CA ARG A 71 -17.05 -14.08 -4.96
C ARG A 71 -16.06 -13.70 -3.86
N ALA A 72 -15.68 -14.63 -3.00
CA ALA A 72 -14.69 -14.40 -1.96
C ALA A 72 -13.33 -14.02 -2.55
N PHE A 73 -12.85 -14.76 -3.55
CA PHE A 73 -11.60 -14.44 -4.24
C PHE A 73 -11.66 -13.07 -4.92
N ALA A 74 -12.74 -12.77 -5.64
CA ALA A 74 -12.91 -11.48 -6.31
C ALA A 74 -12.89 -10.30 -5.32
N VAL A 75 -13.61 -10.39 -4.19
CA VAL A 75 -13.63 -9.33 -3.18
C VAL A 75 -12.29 -9.18 -2.47
N ILE A 76 -11.56 -10.28 -2.22
CA ILE A 76 -10.19 -10.18 -1.68
C ILE A 76 -9.26 -9.48 -2.69
N GLY A 77 -9.30 -9.86 -3.97
CA GLY A 77 -8.50 -9.23 -5.02
C GLY A 77 -8.78 -7.74 -5.16
N GLU A 78 -10.07 -7.38 -5.17
CA GLU A 78 -10.53 -5.99 -5.18
C GLU A 78 -10.00 -5.23 -3.95
N ALA A 79 -10.04 -5.83 -2.76
CA ALA A 79 -9.49 -5.24 -1.54
C ALA A 79 -7.97 -5.05 -1.61
N VAL A 80 -7.21 -6.03 -2.11
CA VAL A 80 -5.75 -5.90 -2.33
C VAL A 80 -5.48 -4.72 -3.26
N TRP A 81 -6.23 -4.62 -4.36
CA TRP A 81 -6.04 -3.56 -5.34
C TRP A 81 -6.31 -2.18 -4.72
N TRP A 82 -7.47 -1.95 -4.11
CA TRP A 82 -7.79 -0.64 -3.53
C TRP A 82 -6.85 -0.23 -2.39
N VAL A 83 -6.50 -1.15 -1.49
CA VAL A 83 -5.57 -0.87 -0.38
C VAL A 83 -4.21 -0.43 -0.92
N THR A 84 -3.68 -1.12 -1.93
CA THR A 84 -2.37 -0.79 -2.50
C THR A 84 -2.39 0.45 -3.41
N ILE A 85 -3.55 0.80 -4.00
CA ILE A 85 -3.74 2.08 -4.71
C ILE A 85 -3.77 3.24 -3.72
N VAL A 86 -4.56 3.17 -2.64
CA VAL A 86 -4.62 4.22 -1.62
C VAL A 86 -3.25 4.44 -0.98
N ASP A 87 -2.56 3.36 -0.64
CA ASP A 87 -1.18 3.41 -0.15
C ASP A 87 -0.24 4.15 -1.13
N ALA A 88 -0.24 3.76 -2.41
CA ALA A 88 0.60 4.41 -3.41
C ALA A 88 0.27 5.90 -3.60
N THR A 89 -1.03 6.25 -3.54
CA THR A 89 -1.49 7.64 -3.63
C THR A 89 -1.01 8.45 -2.43
N LEU A 90 -1.18 7.94 -1.20
CA LEU A 90 -0.71 8.63 0.00
C LEU A 90 0.81 8.81 0.01
N VAL A 91 1.58 7.77 -0.36
CA VAL A 91 3.04 7.87 -0.45
C VAL A 91 3.49 8.90 -1.49
N ARG A 92 2.75 9.04 -2.59
CA ARG A 92 3.11 9.94 -3.69
C ARG A 92 2.69 11.39 -3.44
N HIS A 93 1.48 11.60 -2.93
CA HIS A 93 0.85 12.91 -2.86
C HIS A 93 0.83 13.50 -1.45
N HIS A 94 0.89 12.67 -0.41
CA HIS A 94 0.90 13.10 0.99
C HIS A 94 2.09 12.49 1.78
N PRO A 95 3.33 12.59 1.26
CA PRO A 95 4.48 11.93 1.86
C PRO A 95 4.83 12.44 3.27
N GLU A 96 4.52 13.69 3.60
CA GLU A 96 4.84 14.25 4.92
C GLU A 96 3.95 13.66 6.01
N GLU A 97 2.65 13.56 5.73
CA GLU A 97 1.65 12.97 6.61
C GLU A 97 1.87 11.47 6.74
N TYR A 98 2.19 10.81 5.63
CA TYR A 98 2.56 9.40 5.63
C TYR A 98 3.80 9.13 6.49
N ASP A 99 4.88 9.90 6.30
CA ASP A 99 6.11 9.76 7.09
C ASP A 99 5.87 10.12 8.57
N ARG A 100 5.04 11.13 8.86
CA ARG A 100 4.68 11.55 10.23
C ARG A 100 3.91 10.45 10.97
N VAL A 101 2.84 9.92 10.37
CA VAL A 101 2.05 8.84 11.00
C VAL A 101 2.89 7.59 11.21
N LEU A 102 3.84 7.28 10.32
CA LEU A 102 4.80 6.20 10.53
C LEU A 102 5.81 6.48 11.64
N ALA A 103 6.28 7.72 11.77
CA ALA A 103 7.22 8.13 12.83
C ALA A 103 6.57 8.08 14.23
N ASP A 104 5.26 8.31 14.31
CA ASP A 104 4.49 8.20 15.54
C ASP A 104 4.26 6.75 16.00
N GLN A 105 4.58 5.75 15.15
CA GLN A 105 4.49 4.34 15.51
C GLN A 105 5.73 3.85 16.26
N THR A 106 5.56 2.84 17.11
CA THR A 106 6.70 2.12 17.66
C THR A 106 7.51 1.45 16.53
N PRO A 107 8.84 1.23 16.68
CA PRO A 107 9.63 0.58 15.64
C PRO A 107 9.10 -0.78 15.20
N ALA A 108 8.50 -1.54 16.13
CA ALA A 108 7.87 -2.82 15.82
C ALA A 108 6.60 -2.65 14.97
N GLN A 109 5.72 -1.73 15.38
CA GLN A 109 4.47 -1.45 14.66
C GLN A 109 4.74 -0.86 13.27
N ARG A 110 5.76 -0.01 13.14
CA ARG A 110 6.22 0.51 11.85
C ARG A 110 6.63 -0.61 10.91
N ARG A 111 7.50 -1.53 11.35
CA ARG A 111 7.92 -2.69 10.54
C ARG A 111 6.75 -3.58 10.16
N LEU A 112 5.79 -3.77 11.07
CA LEU A 112 4.57 -4.52 10.82
C LEU A 112 3.73 -3.88 9.70
N ILE A 113 3.52 -2.57 9.75
CA ILE A 113 2.76 -1.82 8.73
C ILE A 113 3.48 -1.84 7.38
N GLU A 114 4.76 -1.46 7.35
CA GLU A 114 5.57 -1.41 6.13
C GLU A 114 5.66 -2.80 5.48
N GLY A 115 5.83 -3.85 6.30
CA GLY A 115 5.85 -5.24 5.83
C GLY A 115 4.48 -5.72 5.33
N THR A 116 3.39 -5.38 6.02
CA THR A 116 2.02 -5.73 5.57
C THR A 116 1.71 -5.09 4.21
N LEU A 117 1.98 -3.79 4.05
CA LEU A 117 1.78 -3.09 2.78
C LEU A 117 2.75 -3.61 1.69
N GLY A 118 3.99 -3.94 2.07
CA GLY A 118 4.97 -4.59 1.20
C GLY A 118 4.47 -5.93 0.65
N GLY A 119 3.92 -6.78 1.52
CA GLY A 119 3.34 -8.06 1.15
C GLY A 119 2.09 -7.91 0.27
N LEU A 120 1.19 -6.96 0.57
CA LEU A 120 0.03 -6.71 -0.29
C LEU A 120 0.42 -6.23 -1.70
N ARG A 121 1.49 -5.43 -1.83
CA ARG A 121 2.04 -5.05 -3.14
C ARG A 121 2.63 -6.25 -3.88
N PHE A 122 3.23 -7.22 -3.18
CA PHE A 122 3.66 -8.49 -3.78
C PHE A 122 2.48 -9.24 -4.40
N VAL A 123 1.40 -9.40 -3.63
CA VAL A 123 0.17 -10.08 -4.08
C VAL A 123 -0.42 -9.38 -5.31
N ARG A 124 -0.63 -8.05 -5.26
CA ARG A 124 -1.14 -7.28 -6.40
C ARG A 124 -0.31 -7.48 -7.66
N ASN A 125 1.02 -7.40 -7.55
CA ASN A 125 1.91 -7.51 -8.70
C ASN A 125 1.84 -8.91 -9.36
N ARG A 126 1.44 -9.95 -8.60
CA ARG A 126 1.27 -11.31 -9.12
C ARG A 126 -0.12 -11.57 -9.67
N MET A 127 -1.15 -10.95 -9.09
CA MET A 127 -2.57 -11.03 -9.50
C MET A 127 -2.85 -10.48 -10.91
N GLY A 128 -1.88 -9.85 -11.59
CA GLY A 128 -2.04 -9.29 -12.95
C GLY A 128 -1.20 -9.92 -14.05
N HIS A 129 -0.30 -10.87 -13.72
CA HIS A 129 0.70 -11.35 -14.69
C HIS A 129 0.74 -12.88 -14.86
N GLU A 130 0.62 -13.68 -13.79
CA GLU A 130 0.95 -15.12 -13.87
C GLU A 130 0.14 -16.04 -12.94
N VAL A 131 -0.69 -15.51 -12.02
CA VAL A 131 -1.23 -16.28 -10.87
C VAL A 131 -2.69 -15.89 -10.58
N ASP A 132 -3.58 -16.87 -10.41
CA ASP A 132 -4.98 -16.63 -10.02
C ASP A 132 -5.09 -16.49 -8.49
N HIS A 133 -6.11 -15.79 -8.00
CA HIS A 133 -6.34 -15.45 -6.59
C HIS A 133 -6.34 -16.69 -5.69
N VAL A 134 -6.72 -17.84 -6.26
CA VAL A 134 -6.73 -19.16 -5.63
C VAL A 134 -5.36 -19.61 -5.11
N ASP A 135 -4.27 -19.11 -5.68
CA ASP A 135 -2.91 -19.56 -5.34
C ASP A 135 -2.37 -18.88 -4.08
N PHE A 136 -2.91 -17.71 -3.71
CA PHE A 136 -2.50 -16.94 -2.54
C PHE A 136 -3.34 -17.23 -1.29
N ILE A 137 -4.48 -17.87 -1.43
CA ILE A 137 -5.49 -17.92 -0.37
C ILE A 137 -5.82 -19.37 -0.03
N ASN A 138 -5.77 -19.68 1.26
CA ASN A 138 -6.22 -20.95 1.82
C ASN A 138 -7.58 -20.74 2.50
N PRO A 139 -8.69 -21.19 1.87
CA PRO A 139 -9.96 -21.27 2.56
C PRO A 139 -9.81 -22.15 3.80
N SER A 140 -10.22 -21.65 4.97
CA SER A 140 -10.17 -22.46 6.20
C SER A 140 -10.89 -23.79 5.98
N ALA A 141 -10.27 -24.90 6.41
CA ALA A 141 -10.77 -26.25 6.15
C ALA A 141 -12.26 -26.41 6.54
N ARG A 142 -12.99 -27.22 5.75
CA ARG A 142 -14.45 -27.46 5.80
C ARG A 142 -15.08 -27.69 7.19
N ARG A 143 -14.30 -27.97 8.24
CA ARG A 143 -14.76 -28.08 9.64
C ARG A 143 -15.09 -26.72 10.31
N THR A 144 -14.60 -25.60 9.79
CA THR A 144 -14.98 -24.24 10.21
C THR A 144 -15.78 -23.51 9.13
N ALA A 145 -16.48 -24.24 8.25
CA ALA A 145 -17.23 -23.76 7.09
C ALA A 145 -18.35 -22.72 7.34
N GLY A 146 -18.47 -22.19 8.57
CA GLY A 146 -19.31 -21.04 8.91
C GLY A 146 -18.55 -19.73 9.16
N ARG A 147 -17.21 -19.73 9.26
CA ARG A 147 -16.44 -18.47 9.42
C ARG A 147 -16.34 -17.76 8.08
N GLY A 148 -16.67 -16.46 8.06
CA GLY A 148 -16.58 -15.62 6.87
C GLY A 148 -15.15 -15.54 6.33
N VAL A 149 -15.00 -14.94 5.15
CA VAL A 149 -13.74 -14.83 4.40
C VAL A 149 -12.58 -14.23 5.22
N MET A 150 -12.89 -13.44 6.25
CA MET A 150 -11.92 -12.87 7.20
C MET A 150 -11.06 -13.92 7.92
N ALA A 151 -11.55 -15.16 8.10
CA ALA A 151 -10.82 -16.23 8.79
C ALA A 151 -9.93 -17.07 7.85
N TRP A 152 -10.01 -16.85 6.53
CA TRP A 152 -9.11 -17.48 5.57
C TRP A 152 -7.69 -16.96 5.77
N THR A 153 -6.70 -17.76 5.38
CA THR A 153 -5.29 -17.39 5.53
C THR A 153 -4.63 -17.21 4.18
N TRP A 154 -3.56 -16.41 4.17
CA TRP A 154 -2.66 -16.36 3.02
C TRP A 154 -1.80 -17.62 2.98
N LYS A 155 -1.68 -18.25 1.82
CA LYS A 155 -0.83 -19.42 1.59
C LYS A 155 0.64 -19.01 1.59
N PRO A 156 1.56 -19.81 2.15
CA PRO A 156 2.95 -19.75 1.73
C PRO A 156 3.04 -19.98 0.21
N VAL A 157 3.78 -19.15 -0.50
CA VAL A 157 3.98 -19.28 -1.95
C VAL A 157 5.46 -19.51 -2.25
N PRO A 158 5.80 -20.21 -3.36
CA PRO A 158 7.18 -20.41 -3.73
C PRO A 158 7.94 -19.10 -3.93
N ARG A 159 9.24 -19.15 -3.70
CA ARG A 159 10.13 -18.03 -4.01
C ARG A 159 10.00 -17.64 -5.49
N PRO A 160 9.87 -16.34 -5.81
CA PRO A 160 9.66 -15.89 -7.18
C PRO A 160 10.87 -16.21 -8.08
N ALA A 161 10.60 -16.55 -9.34
CA ALA A 161 11.65 -16.72 -10.35
C ALA A 161 12.30 -15.35 -10.66
N LEU A 162 13.63 -15.28 -10.50
CA LEU A 162 14.38 -14.02 -10.60
C LEU A 162 15.19 -13.90 -11.90
N GLY A 163 15.24 -14.96 -12.72
CA GLY A 163 16.19 -15.11 -13.82
C GLY A 163 16.15 -13.98 -14.84
N SER A 164 14.95 -13.54 -15.22
CA SER A 164 14.69 -12.50 -16.22
C SER A 164 14.80 -11.06 -15.69
N LEU A 165 14.88 -10.86 -14.38
CA LEU A 165 14.88 -9.53 -13.78
C LEU A 165 16.29 -8.95 -13.68
N SER A 166 16.40 -7.63 -13.85
CA SER A 166 17.63 -6.88 -13.54
C SER A 166 18.00 -7.03 -12.05
N PRO A 167 19.26 -6.83 -11.63
CA PRO A 167 19.66 -6.94 -10.22
C PRO A 167 18.77 -6.16 -9.24
N ARG A 168 18.31 -4.97 -9.65
CA ARG A 168 17.34 -4.16 -8.88
C ARG A 168 15.96 -4.79 -8.87
N GLY A 169 15.46 -5.23 -10.04
CA GLY A 169 14.19 -5.96 -10.13
C GLY A 169 14.18 -7.18 -9.19
N ARG A 170 15.30 -7.93 -9.14
CA ARG A 170 15.48 -9.05 -8.21
C ARG A 170 15.43 -8.62 -6.75
N SER A 171 16.15 -7.56 -6.38
CA SER A 171 16.17 -7.04 -5.01
C SER A 171 14.78 -6.56 -4.56
N TRP A 172 14.07 -5.86 -5.44
CA TRP A 172 12.71 -5.39 -5.20
C TRP A 172 11.72 -6.53 -5.03
N GLU A 173 11.72 -7.48 -5.96
CA GLU A 173 10.85 -8.65 -5.91
C GLU A 173 11.10 -9.47 -4.64
N MET A 174 12.37 -9.69 -4.29
CA MET A 174 12.74 -10.41 -3.07
C MET A 174 12.37 -9.67 -1.78
N THR A 175 12.48 -8.34 -1.75
CA THR A 175 12.09 -7.56 -0.57
C THR A 175 10.59 -7.68 -0.30
N ARG A 176 9.77 -7.61 -1.34
CA ARG A 176 8.32 -7.76 -1.23
C ARG A 176 7.90 -9.19 -0.94
N TYR A 177 8.56 -10.18 -1.53
CA TYR A 177 8.36 -11.59 -1.20
C TYR A 177 8.66 -11.87 0.28
N ARG A 178 9.79 -11.37 0.82
CA ARG A 178 10.11 -11.53 2.25
C ARG A 178 9.09 -10.83 3.15
N ALA A 179 8.58 -9.68 2.73
CA ALA A 179 7.52 -8.99 3.45
C ALA A 179 6.20 -9.79 3.44
N TYR A 180 5.86 -10.41 2.30
CA TYR A 180 4.73 -11.33 2.18
C TYR A 180 4.90 -12.54 3.11
N GLU A 181 6.03 -13.23 3.04
CA GLU A 181 6.33 -14.41 3.85
C GLU A 181 6.29 -14.08 5.35
N ALA A 182 6.83 -12.93 5.76
CA ALA A 182 6.90 -12.58 7.17
C ALA A 182 5.58 -12.04 7.76
N GLN A 183 4.75 -11.35 6.96
CA GLN A 183 3.62 -10.56 7.48
C GLN A 183 2.24 -10.97 6.96
N LEU A 184 2.19 -11.74 5.87
CA LEU A 184 0.94 -12.20 5.27
C LEU A 184 0.80 -13.71 5.37
N ALA A 185 1.80 -14.49 4.96
CA ALA A 185 1.73 -15.95 4.99
C ALA A 185 1.29 -16.45 6.37
N ASP A 186 0.36 -17.42 6.37
CA ASP A 186 -0.29 -18.01 7.54
C ASP A 186 -1.10 -17.06 8.44
N HIS A 187 -1.10 -15.76 8.16
CA HIS A 187 -1.98 -14.80 8.81
C HIS A 187 -3.34 -14.74 8.12
N THR A 188 -4.34 -14.30 8.87
CA THR A 188 -5.70 -14.20 8.34
C THR A 188 -5.87 -12.98 7.44
N ILE A 189 -6.76 -13.12 6.45
CA ILE A 189 -7.24 -12.02 5.60
C ILE A 189 -7.66 -10.82 6.49
N GLY A 190 -8.37 -11.10 7.58
CA GLY A 190 -8.86 -10.07 8.49
C GLY A 190 -7.76 -9.30 9.21
N GLU A 191 -6.72 -9.97 9.69
CA GLU A 191 -5.58 -9.30 10.33
C GLU A 191 -4.83 -8.41 9.33
N THR A 192 -4.56 -8.91 8.12
CA THR A 192 -3.85 -8.17 7.09
C THR A 192 -4.59 -6.89 6.69
N PHE A 193 -5.86 -7.01 6.31
CA PHE A 193 -6.65 -5.86 5.89
C PHE A 193 -6.99 -4.93 7.05
N GLY A 194 -7.25 -5.46 8.25
CA GLY A 194 -7.48 -4.64 9.44
C GLY A 194 -6.29 -3.74 9.76
N ARG A 195 -5.07 -4.29 9.76
CA ARG A 195 -3.84 -3.52 9.96
C ARG A 195 -3.64 -2.46 8.88
N ALA A 196 -3.71 -2.86 7.61
CA ALA A 196 -3.46 -1.95 6.49
C ALA A 196 -4.47 -0.80 6.45
N THR A 197 -5.76 -1.11 6.55
CA THR A 197 -6.83 -0.10 6.45
C THR A 197 -6.84 0.86 7.64
N THR A 198 -6.52 0.39 8.86
CA THR A 198 -6.40 1.25 10.04
C THR A 198 -5.35 2.33 9.83
N PHE A 199 -4.16 1.93 9.36
CA PHE A 199 -3.09 2.87 9.06
C PHE A 199 -3.47 3.83 7.94
N LEU A 200 -3.98 3.33 6.81
CA LEU A 200 -4.29 4.18 5.64
C LEU A 200 -5.41 5.18 5.93
N ARG A 201 -6.43 4.79 6.70
CA ARG A 201 -7.51 5.71 7.15
C ARG A 201 -6.98 6.82 8.04
N LEU A 202 -6.10 6.50 8.99
CA LEU A 202 -5.48 7.51 9.86
C LEU A 202 -4.64 8.50 9.04
N THR A 203 -3.80 7.99 8.15
CA THR A 203 -2.94 8.83 7.29
C THR A 203 -3.77 9.72 6.37
N ALA A 204 -4.83 9.18 5.77
CA ALA A 204 -5.76 9.95 4.96
C ALA A 204 -6.44 11.09 5.73
N ALA A 205 -6.92 10.82 6.95
CA ALA A 205 -7.54 11.85 7.78
C ALA A 205 -6.57 12.98 8.13
N LYS A 206 -5.29 12.65 8.40
CA LYS A 206 -4.24 13.65 8.62
C LYS A 206 -3.93 14.46 7.36
N ALA A 207 -3.93 13.82 6.18
CA ALA A 207 -3.77 14.48 4.89
C ALA A 207 -4.89 15.48 4.59
N ALA A 208 -6.16 15.09 4.78
CA ALA A 208 -7.29 15.98 4.58
C ALA A 208 -7.22 17.22 5.50
N ALA A 209 -6.93 17.01 6.79
CA ALA A 209 -6.80 18.11 7.75
C ALA A 209 -5.66 19.09 7.41
N ALA A 210 -4.53 18.59 6.91
CA ALA A 210 -3.41 19.43 6.48
C ALA A 210 -3.77 20.29 5.26
N THR A 211 -4.50 19.73 4.29
CA THR A 211 -4.97 20.48 3.12
C THR A 211 -5.94 21.59 3.51
N SER A 212 -6.93 21.31 4.37
CA SER A 212 -7.89 22.34 4.83
C SER A 212 -7.19 23.48 5.58
N ALA A 213 -6.20 23.18 6.43
CA ALA A 213 -5.44 24.20 7.14
C ALA A 213 -4.64 25.12 6.19
N ALA A 214 -4.11 24.56 5.10
CA ALA A 214 -3.40 25.33 4.09
C ALA A 214 -4.34 26.27 3.31
N GLU A 215 -5.56 25.83 2.98
CA GLU A 215 -6.55 26.64 2.26
C GLU A 215 -7.04 27.85 3.09
N VAL A 216 -7.31 27.64 4.39
CA VAL A 216 -7.67 28.70 5.33
C VAL A 216 -6.55 29.72 5.47
N SER A 217 -5.30 29.27 5.53
CA SER A 217 -4.13 30.17 5.65
C SER A 217 -3.93 31.03 4.39
N VAL A 218 -4.25 30.52 3.20
CA VAL A 218 -4.17 31.29 1.96
C VAL A 218 -5.29 32.33 1.87
N HIS A 219 -6.48 32.05 2.41
CA HIS A 219 -7.60 32.99 2.44
C HIS A 219 -7.44 34.08 3.49
N ALA A 220 -6.80 33.80 4.64
CA ALA A 220 -6.54 34.80 5.68
C ALA A 220 -5.45 35.82 5.33
N VAL A 221 -4.69 35.59 4.26
CA VAL A 221 -3.60 36.47 3.78
C VAL A 221 -4.06 37.34 2.59
N ARG A 222 -5.32 37.20 2.14
CA ARG A 222 -5.95 38.07 1.12
C ARG A 222 -6.92 39.04 1.78
#